data_AF-A0A819WRX2-F1
#
_entry.id   AF-A0A819WRX2-F1
#
_cell.length_a   1.000
_cell.length_b   1.000
_cell.length_c   1.000
_cell.angle_alpha   90.00
_cell.angle_beta   90.00
_cell.angle_gamma   90.00
#
_symmetry.space_group_name_H-M   'P 1'
#
loop_
_entity.id
_entity.type
_entity.pdbx_description
1 polymer ?
#
loop_
_entity_poly.entity_id
_entity_poly.type
_entity_poly.pdbx_seq_one_letter_code
_entity_poly.pdbx_strand_id
1 'polypeptide(L)'
;MSTNQTTTNDDEEKIVTCSELLEQIDDEEAELDRERALYGNCDTDTCTYAQGYVHRQALFVCMTCYNNNNEQLAGVCAACAFHCHSNHEVNELYTRRFFRCDCGNSKLSHQPCKLYSVRNLYCKK
;
A
#
# COMPACT_ATOMS: atom_id res chain seq x y z
N MET A 1 32.18 -39.44 30.67
CA MET A 1 30.91 -40.16 30.48
C MET A 1 30.04 -39.89 31.68
N SER A 2 28.93 -39.18 31.48
CA SER A 2 27.64 -39.37 32.16
C SER A 2 26.77 -38.18 31.79
N THR A 3 26.02 -38.41 30.72
CA THR A 3 24.90 -37.62 30.24
C THR A 3 23.86 -37.43 31.35
N ASN A 4 23.34 -36.22 31.52
CA ASN A 4 22.03 -36.01 32.11
C ASN A 4 21.11 -35.43 31.05
N GLN A 5 20.30 -36.31 30.46
CA GLN A 5 19.06 -35.97 29.78
C GLN A 5 17.95 -35.92 30.83
N THR A 6 17.11 -34.89 30.80
CA THR A 6 15.78 -34.92 31.44
C THR A 6 14.81 -34.04 30.65
N THR A 7 14.05 -34.72 29.78
CA THR A 7 12.61 -34.57 29.48
C THR A 7 11.97 -33.21 29.15
N THR A 8 11.57 -33.10 27.88
CA THR A 8 10.36 -32.51 27.28
C THR A 8 9.32 -31.84 28.20
N ASN A 9 9.02 -30.56 27.93
CA ASN A 9 7.70 -29.92 28.13
C ASN A 9 7.49 -28.90 26.99
N ASP A 10 6.48 -29.15 26.15
CA ASP A 10 6.00 -28.24 25.11
C ASP A 10 5.16 -27.14 25.77
N ASP A 11 5.78 -26.00 26.05
CA ASP A 11 5.23 -24.65 26.32
C ASP A 11 6.29 -23.87 27.14
N GLU A 12 7.51 -23.75 26.62
CA GLU A 12 8.52 -22.89 27.22
C GLU A 12 8.12 -21.43 26.98
N GLU A 13 7.71 -20.71 28.02
CA GLU A 13 7.71 -19.25 28.01
C GLU A 13 9.13 -18.79 27.63
N LYS A 14 9.32 -18.41 26.37
CA LYS A 14 10.61 -17.92 25.88
C LYS A 14 10.94 -16.64 26.64
N ILE A 15 11.83 -16.76 27.63
CA ILE A 15 12.34 -15.61 28.37
C ILE A 15 13.28 -14.85 27.43
N VAL A 16 12.80 -13.75 26.86
CA VAL A 16 13.58 -12.84 26.02
C VAL A 16 13.96 -11.62 26.86
N THR A 17 15.19 -11.15 26.72
CA THR A 17 15.61 -9.90 27.37
C THR A 17 15.05 -8.69 26.61
N CYS A 18 14.84 -7.55 27.29
CA CYS A 18 14.40 -6.33 26.60
C CYS A 18 15.36 -5.92 25.46
N SER A 19 16.66 -6.20 25.59
CA SER A 19 17.65 -5.94 24.54
C SER A 19 17.40 -6.81 23.29
N GLU A 20 17.17 -8.11 23.48
CA GLU A 20 16.86 -9.02 22.38
C GLU A 20 15.54 -8.68 21.68
N LEU A 21 14.54 -8.16 22.41
CA LEU A 21 13.29 -7.68 21.80
C LEU A 21 13.51 -6.42 20.95
N LEU A 22 14.35 -5.49 21.41
CA LEU A 22 14.66 -4.28 20.64
C LEU A 22 15.43 -4.61 19.36
N GLU A 23 16.44 -5.49 19.45
CA GLU A 23 17.18 -5.95 18.27
C GLU A 23 16.26 -6.64 17.25
N GLN A 24 15.31 -7.46 17.71
CA GLN A 24 14.31 -8.08 16.83
C GLN A 24 13.42 -7.05 16.14
N ILE A 25 12.97 -6.01 16.85
CA ILE A 25 12.15 -4.94 16.26
C ILE A 25 12.96 -4.16 15.21
N ASP A 26 14.20 -3.80 15.51
CA ASP A 26 15.07 -3.07 14.58
C ASP A 26 15.32 -3.88 13.29
N ASP A 27 15.56 -5.18 13.42
CA ASP A 27 15.73 -6.10 12.28
C ASP A 27 14.43 -6.23 11.45
N GLU A 28 13.27 -6.37 12.11
CA GLU A 28 11.96 -6.43 11.47
C GLU A 28 11.64 -5.12 10.72
N GLU A 29 11.87 -3.96 11.34
CA GLU A 29 11.69 -2.64 10.72
C GLU A 29 12.59 -2.48 9.48
N ALA A 30 13.85 -2.93 9.56
CA ALA A 30 14.76 -2.90 8.43
C ALA A 30 14.30 -3.78 7.26
N GLU A 31 13.74 -4.96 7.53
CA GLU A 31 13.15 -5.81 6.49
C GLU A 31 11.91 -5.17 5.85
N LEU A 32 11.02 -4.58 6.65
CA LEU A 32 9.83 -3.87 6.14
C LEU A 32 10.23 -2.69 5.26
N ASP A 33 11.28 -1.95 5.62
CA ASP A 33 11.82 -0.87 4.80
C ASP A 33 12.40 -1.37 3.47
N ARG A 34 13.11 -2.52 3.48
CA ARG A 34 13.59 -3.18 2.27
C ARG A 34 12.43 -3.58 1.36
N GLU A 35 11.40 -4.20 1.93
CA GLU A 35 10.19 -4.61 1.21
C GLU A 35 9.49 -3.41 0.58
N ARG A 36 9.28 -2.34 1.36
CA ARG A 36 8.67 -1.09 0.90
C ARG A 36 9.49 -0.42 -0.21
N ALA A 37 10.82 -0.52 -0.16
CA ALA A 37 11.68 0.00 -1.21
C ALA A 37 11.52 -0.74 -2.55
N LEU A 38 11.14 -2.03 -2.50
CA LEU A 38 10.91 -2.88 -3.66
C LEU A 38 9.49 -2.74 -4.20
N TYR A 39 8.48 -3.01 -3.37
CA TYR A 39 7.08 -3.08 -3.76
C TYR A 39 6.33 -1.74 -3.66
N GLY A 40 6.92 -0.74 -2.99
CA GLY A 40 6.29 0.56 -2.76
C GLY A 40 5.12 0.48 -1.79
N ASN A 41 4.33 1.56 -1.70
CA ASN A 41 3.04 1.48 -1.00
C ASN A 41 2.02 0.69 -1.85
N CYS A 42 1.53 -0.44 -1.32
CA CYS A 42 0.52 -1.32 -1.90
C CYS A 42 -0.71 -1.52 -1.00
N ASP A 43 -0.94 -0.65 -0.01
CA ASP A 43 -2.10 -0.73 0.89
C ASP A 43 -3.42 -0.90 0.11
N THR A 44 -4.23 -1.91 0.49
CA THR A 44 -5.51 -2.22 -0.17
C THR A 44 -6.70 -1.49 0.43
N ASP A 45 -6.59 -1.00 1.66
CA ASP A 45 -7.76 -0.48 2.39
C ASP A 45 -7.75 1.05 2.49
N THR A 46 -6.60 1.69 2.29
CA THR A 46 -6.47 3.16 2.41
C THR A 46 -5.96 3.80 1.13
N CYS A 47 -6.60 4.90 0.74
CA CYS A 47 -6.15 5.67 -0.42
C CYS A 47 -4.89 6.48 -0.08
N THR A 48 -3.84 6.28 -0.86
CA THR A 48 -2.55 6.95 -0.68
C THR A 48 -2.57 8.45 -0.99
N TYR A 49 -3.68 9.00 -1.51
CA TYR A 49 -3.79 10.42 -1.82
C TYR A 49 -3.48 11.33 -0.61
N ALA A 50 -3.89 10.93 0.59
CA ALA A 50 -3.65 11.67 1.82
C ALA A 50 -2.16 11.71 2.20
N GLN A 51 -1.39 10.70 1.79
CA GLN A 51 0.05 10.59 2.03
C GLN A 51 0.88 11.50 1.10
N GLY A 52 0.23 12.19 0.16
CA GLY A 52 0.90 13.10 -0.77
C GLY A 52 1.60 12.38 -1.91
N TYR A 53 2.77 12.89 -2.30
CA TYR A 53 3.61 12.25 -3.33
C TYR A 53 4.51 11.22 -2.69
N VAL A 54 4.09 9.96 -2.74
CA VAL A 54 4.84 8.87 -2.14
C VAL A 54 6.06 8.50 -2.99
N HIS A 55 7.17 8.16 -2.33
CA HIS A 55 8.45 7.93 -2.99
C HIS A 55 8.40 6.76 -3.98
N ARG A 56 7.65 5.70 -3.67
CA ARG A 56 7.37 4.56 -4.55
C ARG A 56 6.01 3.97 -4.21
N GLN A 57 5.19 3.70 -5.22
CA GLN A 57 3.85 3.10 -5.05
C GLN A 57 3.48 2.24 -6.26
N ALA A 58 2.76 1.15 -6.00
CA ALA A 58 2.12 0.34 -7.04
C ALA A 58 1.06 1.16 -7.80
N LEU A 59 1.18 1.17 -9.13
CA LEU A 59 0.38 1.98 -10.04
C LEU A 59 -0.57 1.10 -10.83
N PHE A 60 -1.85 1.46 -10.77
CA PHE A 60 -2.91 0.82 -11.53
C PHE A 60 -3.52 1.83 -12.50
N VAL A 61 -3.86 1.39 -13.71
CA VAL A 61 -4.52 2.22 -14.72
C VAL A 61 -5.87 1.62 -15.05
N CYS A 62 -6.90 2.44 -15.01
CA CYS A 62 -8.25 2.04 -15.40
C CYS A 62 -8.50 2.39 -16.87
N MET A 63 -8.51 1.38 -17.74
CA MET A 63 -8.72 1.54 -19.19
C MET A 63 -10.12 2.07 -19.51
N THR A 64 -11.12 1.65 -18.74
CA THR A 64 -12.49 2.15 -18.88
C THR A 64 -12.55 3.67 -18.62
N CYS A 65 -11.89 4.17 -17.57
CA CYS A 65 -11.86 5.60 -17.27
C CYS A 65 -11.01 6.39 -18.26
N TYR A 66 -9.91 5.81 -18.76
CA TYR A 66 -9.08 6.41 -19.80
C TYR A 66 -9.89 6.70 -21.08
N ASN A 67 -10.62 5.70 -21.57
CA ASN A 67 -11.45 5.84 -22.77
C ASN A 67 -12.62 6.82 -22.58
N ASN A 68 -13.18 6.89 -21.36
CA ASN A 68 -14.31 7.77 -21.06
C ASN A 68 -13.93 9.24 -20.85
N ASN A 69 -12.65 9.58 -20.71
CA ASN A 69 -12.21 10.93 -20.36
C ASN A 69 -11.14 11.49 -21.30
N ASN A 70 -11.46 11.51 -22.60
CA ASN A 70 -10.59 12.05 -23.66
C ASN A 70 -9.15 11.51 -23.60
N GLU A 71 -8.98 10.24 -23.24
CA GLU A 71 -7.68 9.58 -23.21
C GLU A 71 -6.66 10.27 -22.27
N GLN A 72 -7.15 10.88 -21.19
CA GLN A 72 -6.27 11.48 -20.21
C GLN A 72 -5.58 10.41 -19.34
N LEU A 73 -4.24 10.41 -19.35
CA LEU A 73 -3.45 9.52 -18.51
C LEU A 73 -3.67 9.83 -17.01
N ALA A 74 -4.15 8.83 -16.29
CA ALA A 74 -4.37 8.87 -14.85
C ALA A 74 -4.07 7.51 -14.21
N GLY A 75 -3.56 7.53 -12.98
CA GLY A 75 -3.26 6.31 -12.23
C GLY A 75 -3.95 6.27 -10.88
N VAL A 76 -4.21 5.08 -10.36
CA VAL A 76 -4.81 4.88 -9.04
C VAL A 76 -3.93 3.99 -8.17
N CYS A 77 -4.03 4.15 -6.85
CA CYS A 77 -3.40 3.23 -5.89
C CYS A 77 -4.12 1.89 -5.85
N ALA A 78 -3.48 0.87 -5.27
CA ALA A 78 -4.05 -0.46 -5.06
C ALA A 78 -5.44 -0.39 -4.42
N ALA A 79 -5.60 0.32 -3.30
CA ALA A 79 -6.90 0.48 -2.66
C ALA A 79 -8.00 1.05 -3.57
N CYS A 80 -7.66 2.05 -4.39
CA CYS A 80 -8.64 2.63 -5.31
C CYS A 80 -8.99 1.70 -6.47
N ALA A 81 -8.04 0.86 -6.93
CA ALA A 81 -8.33 -0.19 -7.90
C ALA A 81 -9.38 -1.16 -7.35
N PHE A 82 -9.24 -1.62 -6.11
CA PHE A 82 -10.14 -2.59 -5.49
C PHE A 82 -11.48 -2.01 -5.01
N HIS A 83 -11.54 -0.76 -4.58
CA HIS A 83 -12.76 -0.20 -4.00
C HIS A 83 -13.51 0.79 -4.91
N CYS A 84 -12.79 1.56 -5.73
CA CYS A 84 -13.38 2.58 -6.60
C CYS A 84 -13.52 2.11 -8.05
N HIS A 85 -12.62 1.24 -8.51
CA HIS A 85 -12.56 0.76 -9.89
C HIS A 85 -12.76 -0.76 -10.02
N SER A 86 -13.39 -1.41 -9.03
CA SER A 86 -13.61 -2.87 -8.98
C SER A 86 -14.39 -3.43 -10.17
N ASN A 87 -15.27 -2.61 -10.76
CA ASN A 87 -16.16 -3.00 -11.85
C ASN A 87 -15.66 -2.50 -13.21
N HIS A 88 -14.44 -1.99 -13.29
CA HIS A 88 -13.83 -1.50 -14.52
C HIS A 88 -12.68 -2.40 -14.94
N GLU A 89 -12.24 -2.24 -16.19
CA GLU A 89 -11.01 -2.85 -16.67
C GLU A 89 -9.81 -2.07 -16.10
N VAL A 90 -9.09 -2.69 -15.17
CA VAL A 90 -7.92 -2.11 -14.49
C VAL A 90 -6.71 -3.00 -14.72
N ASN A 91 -5.62 -2.40 -15.17
CA ASN A 91 -4.34 -3.07 -15.37
C ASN A 91 -3.33 -2.60 -14.32
N GLU A 92 -2.65 -3.54 -13.70
CA GLU A 92 -1.46 -3.27 -12.89
C GLU A 92 -0.30 -2.96 -13.83
N LEU A 93 0.33 -1.79 -13.64
CA LEU A 93 1.53 -1.46 -14.41
C LEU A 93 2.75 -2.01 -13.69
N TYR A 94 3.20 -1.35 -12.62
CA TYR A 94 4.27 -1.74 -11.68
C TYR A 94 4.38 -0.56 -10.68
N THR A 95 5.56 -0.34 -10.06
CA THR A 95 5.77 0.80 -9.17
C THR A 95 6.19 2.06 -9.92
N ARG A 96 5.70 3.22 -9.45
CA ARG A 96 6.11 4.55 -9.93
C ARG A 96 6.66 5.38 -8.76
N ARG A 97 7.69 6.19 -9.03
CA ARG A 97 8.27 7.11 -8.04
C ARG A 97 7.55 8.45 -8.02
N PHE A 98 7.50 9.10 -6.85
CA PHE A 98 6.89 10.41 -6.63
C PHE A 98 5.49 10.52 -7.24
N PHE A 99 4.66 9.54 -6.91
CA PHE A 99 3.30 9.43 -7.44
C PHE A 99 2.28 9.75 -6.36
N ARG A 100 1.12 10.28 -6.78
CA ARG A 100 -0.03 10.52 -5.90
C ARG A 100 -1.26 10.02 -6.62
N CYS A 101 -2.05 9.18 -5.97
CA CYS A 101 -3.26 8.58 -6.55
C CYS A 101 -4.15 9.63 -7.22
N ASP A 102 -4.63 9.40 -8.44
CA ASP A 102 -5.51 10.32 -9.18
C ASP A 102 -7.01 10.08 -8.91
N CYS A 103 -7.40 9.05 -8.15
CA CYS A 103 -8.81 8.68 -7.94
C CYS A 103 -9.69 9.84 -7.42
N GLY A 104 -10.75 10.18 -8.16
CA GLY A 104 -11.68 11.26 -7.82
C GLY A 104 -11.17 12.67 -8.13
N ASN A 105 -10.10 12.83 -8.91
CA ASN A 105 -9.77 14.11 -9.56
C ASN A 105 -10.47 14.24 -10.92
N SER A 106 -10.32 15.36 -11.62
CA SER A 106 -10.94 15.58 -12.94
C SER A 106 -10.41 14.70 -14.07
N LYS A 107 -9.29 13.98 -13.86
CA LYS A 107 -8.68 13.10 -14.86
C LYS A 107 -9.29 11.71 -14.89
N LEU A 108 -9.90 11.29 -13.79
CA LEU A 108 -10.75 10.12 -13.75
C LEU A 108 -12.18 10.64 -13.67
N SER A 109 -13.12 9.95 -14.32
CA SER A 109 -14.56 10.28 -14.30
C SER A 109 -15.03 10.96 -13.01
N HIS A 110 -15.96 11.92 -13.07
CA HIS A 110 -16.45 12.77 -11.95
C HIS A 110 -16.98 12.07 -10.68
N GLN A 111 -16.79 10.76 -10.51
CA GLN A 111 -17.12 10.03 -9.31
C GLN A 111 -16.08 10.28 -8.19
N PRO A 112 -16.52 10.64 -6.98
CA PRO A 112 -15.63 10.87 -5.85
C PRO A 112 -14.97 9.57 -5.37
N CYS A 113 -13.76 9.68 -4.81
CA CYS A 113 -13.07 8.54 -4.20
C CYS A 113 -13.84 8.06 -2.95
N LYS A 114 -14.17 6.76 -2.89
CA LYS A 114 -14.88 6.16 -1.74
C LYS A 114 -14.02 6.12 -0.47
N LEU A 115 -12.71 6.01 -0.63
CA LEU A 115 -11.76 5.88 0.48
C LEU A 115 -11.20 7.22 0.97
N TYR A 116 -11.40 8.30 0.21
CA TYR A 116 -10.95 9.64 0.60
C TYR A 116 -11.87 10.73 0.03
N SER A 117 -12.94 11.01 0.77
CA SER A 117 -14.04 11.90 0.35
C SER A 117 -13.68 13.40 0.36
N VAL A 118 -12.64 13.80 1.11
CA VAL A 118 -12.26 15.21 1.31
C VAL A 118 -11.63 15.84 0.05
N ARG A 119 -11.24 15.02 -0.94
CA ARG A 119 -10.66 15.46 -2.22
C ARG A 119 -11.54 16.44 -3.01
N ASN A 120 -12.86 16.35 -2.83
CA ASN A 120 -13.84 17.18 -3.55
C ASN A 120 -13.78 18.67 -3.21
N LEU A 121 -13.01 19.08 -2.19
CA LEU A 121 -12.96 20.47 -1.74
C LEU A 121 -11.95 21.34 -2.52
N TYR A 122 -10.95 20.75 -3.17
CA TYR A 122 -9.81 21.50 -3.75
C TYR A 122 -9.80 21.58 -5.28
N CYS A 123 -10.71 20.88 -5.96
CA CYS A 123 -10.81 20.83 -7.42
C CYS A 123 -11.94 21.72 -7.96
N LYS A 124 -12.17 22.90 -7.36
CA LYS A 124 -12.90 23.99 -8.01
C LYS A 124 -11.87 24.87 -8.73
N LYS A 125 -11.58 24.56 -9.99
CA LYS A 125 -11.03 25.52 -10.95
C LYS A 125 -11.94 25.57 -12.14
#